data_AF-A0A842VUK4-F1
#
_entry.id   AF-A0A842VUK4-F1
#
_cell.length_a   1.000
_cell.length_b   1.000
_cell.length_c   1.000
_cell.angle_alpha   90.00
_cell.angle_beta   90.00
_cell.angle_gamma   90.00
#
_symmetry.space_group_name_H-M   'P 1'
#
loop_
_entity.id
_entity.type
_entity.pdbx_description
1 polymer ?
#
loop_
_entity_poly.entity_id
_entity_poly.type
_entity_poly.pdbx_seq_one_letter_code
_entity_poly.pdbx_strand_id
1 'polypeptide(L)'
;MEKESVFLAGASGSMGFEAFKQLWNRKDEQGNRKYNIVLLQRPSKKNKTLFKPYEKKAGITSIEGKGIVENNGFKIVWGDATSYNDVEEACKGIDWVLCPMAFISPAADRNPKMAKAVNTGAIKHIIKAIESQPNGAEHIKFIYVGSVAETGDRLQSIHVGRIGDPMKPSVFDFYATTKIRGERALMESNIKHWASLRQTFIMIPDIMSLQDPIMFHQPLDSFMENNTAEDAGRGLVNALDIPDDSDFWRRAYNMGGGPSCRITFFEFMRITFDMIGLDYHNIMERQWFALRNFHMQYFEDSHVLNDYIHNWNDTLDDYIQRVHDNMPWYMKLVAKLCKKVKPFKNLVENQTYKRLKKMAERPDGTLGWYNNRNDMRISAFFGSYKAFENIPDWDVDMPQMDPEPKWHRLDHGYDESKDQLAVNDLREAAEFRGGTLLSTEWSGDLYETLHWKCAFGHEFDAKPYTVIKAGIWCPECLAPPWNYDEIAKKNKFFAQIWYPNHSKDENNFYPEDCYKDIEGLSD
;
A
#
# COMPACT_ATOMS: atom_id res chain seq x y z
N MET A 1 7.95 30.00 20.62
CA MET A 1 6.71 29.41 20.11
C MET A 1 6.40 28.16 20.91
N GLU A 2 5.13 27.86 21.12
CA GLU A 2 4.72 26.57 21.70
C GLU A 2 5.14 25.44 20.75
N LYS A 3 5.51 24.28 21.29
CA LYS A 3 5.94 23.15 20.46
C LYS A 3 4.72 22.52 19.81
N GLU A 4 4.77 22.37 18.48
CA GLU A 4 3.73 21.65 17.75
C GLU A 4 3.64 20.19 18.22
N SER A 5 2.42 19.66 18.21
CA SER A 5 2.07 18.32 18.64
C SER A 5 1.75 17.42 17.45
N VAL A 6 2.50 16.33 17.32
CA VAL A 6 2.38 15.38 16.21
C VAL A 6 1.78 14.06 16.69
N PHE A 7 0.60 13.72 16.20
CA PHE A 7 0.01 12.40 16.34
C PHE A 7 0.52 11.45 15.26
N LEU A 8 1.29 10.43 15.66
CA LEU A 8 1.75 9.36 14.79
C LEU A 8 0.94 8.08 15.02
N ALA A 9 -0.04 7.84 14.15
CA ALA A 9 -0.84 6.62 14.17
C ALA A 9 -0.07 5.45 13.54
N GLY A 10 0.02 4.29 14.20
CA GLY A 10 0.73 3.14 13.64
C GLY A 10 2.26 3.15 13.83
N ALA A 11 2.77 3.88 14.83
CA ALA A 11 4.20 4.01 15.12
C ALA A 11 4.98 2.71 15.43
N SER A 12 4.31 1.56 15.56
CA SER A 12 4.97 0.26 15.80
C SER A 12 5.14 -0.60 14.56
N GLY A 13 4.61 -0.17 13.40
CA GLY A 13 4.87 -0.79 12.10
C GLY A 13 6.25 -0.45 11.56
N SER A 14 6.67 -1.09 10.47
CA SER A 14 8.02 -0.90 9.89
C SER A 14 8.30 0.57 9.53
N MET A 15 7.44 1.20 8.72
CA MET A 15 7.53 2.64 8.41
C MET A 15 7.30 3.52 9.65
N GLY A 16 6.28 3.18 10.43
CA GLY A 16 5.88 4.00 11.58
C GLY A 16 6.96 4.10 12.65
N PHE A 17 7.73 3.04 12.87
CA PHE A 17 8.81 3.07 13.86
C PHE A 17 10.02 3.85 13.36
N GLU A 18 10.33 3.78 12.06
CA GLU A 18 11.34 4.65 11.44
C GLU A 18 10.92 6.12 11.53
N ALA A 19 9.66 6.46 11.21
CA ALA A 19 9.12 7.80 11.39
C ALA A 19 9.16 8.26 12.86
N PHE A 20 8.85 7.38 13.81
CA PHE A 20 8.96 7.69 15.23
C PHE A 20 10.40 8.02 15.65
N LYS A 21 11.40 7.24 15.18
CA LYS A 21 12.82 7.53 15.46
C LYS A 21 13.23 8.90 14.89
N GLN A 22 12.79 9.23 13.67
CA GLN A 22 13.05 10.54 13.05
C GLN A 22 12.42 11.67 13.89
N LEU A 23 11.14 11.57 14.26
CA LEU A 23 10.45 12.52 15.14
C LEU A 23 11.15 12.69 16.49
N TRP A 24 11.50 11.58 17.14
CA TRP A 24 12.11 11.58 18.47
C TRP A 24 13.45 12.31 18.50
N ASN A 25 14.23 12.17 17.43
CA ASN A 25 15.57 12.73 17.32
C ASN A 25 15.57 14.16 16.76
N ARG A 26 14.46 14.64 16.19
CA ARG A 26 14.37 15.98 15.61
C ARG A 26 14.51 17.06 16.68
N LYS A 27 15.48 17.97 16.50
CA LYS A 27 15.83 19.01 17.46
C LYS A 27 15.44 20.41 16.99
N ASP A 28 15.09 21.27 17.94
CA ASP A 28 15.04 22.72 17.72
C ASP A 28 16.45 23.32 17.76
N GLU A 29 16.57 24.62 17.47
CA GLU A 29 17.82 25.38 17.46
C GLU A 29 18.54 25.35 18.83
N GLN A 30 17.80 25.09 19.91
CA GLN A 30 18.32 24.99 21.27
C GLN A 30 18.71 23.55 21.66
N GLY A 31 18.64 22.59 20.73
CA GLY A 31 19.00 21.19 20.94
C GLY A 31 17.95 20.35 21.69
N ASN A 32 16.78 20.93 21.99
CA ASN A 32 15.67 20.21 22.63
C ASN A 32 14.83 19.49 21.56
N ARG A 33 14.03 18.48 21.96
CA ARG A 33 13.14 17.81 21.00
C ARG A 33 12.16 18.84 20.41
N LYS A 34 12.10 18.93 19.08
CA LYS A 34 11.34 19.95 18.34
C LYS A 34 9.82 19.82 18.58
N TYR A 35 9.31 18.60 18.57
CA TYR A 35 7.88 18.31 18.62
C TYR A 35 7.45 17.64 19.94
N ASN A 36 6.21 17.90 20.34
CA ASN A 36 5.48 16.98 21.18
C ASN A 36 5.02 15.78 20.33
N ILE A 37 5.08 14.57 20.89
CA ILE A 37 4.77 13.34 20.16
C ILE A 37 3.63 12.62 20.85
N VAL A 38 2.56 12.35 20.11
CA VAL A 38 1.41 11.57 20.56
C VAL A 38 1.37 10.26 19.77
N LEU A 39 1.24 9.13 20.46
CA LEU A 39 1.10 7.81 19.86
C LEU A 39 -0.22 7.18 20.27
N LEU A 40 -0.85 6.42 19.35
CA LEU A 40 -1.93 5.48 19.66
C LEU A 40 -1.43 4.06 19.40
N GLN A 41 -1.37 3.24 20.45
CA GLN A 41 -0.76 1.90 20.39
C GLN A 41 -1.61 0.85 21.10
N ARG A 42 -1.81 -0.30 20.44
CA ARG A 42 -2.39 -1.48 21.11
C ARG A 42 -1.49 -1.88 22.31
N PRO A 43 -2.05 -2.22 23.49
CA PRO A 43 -1.27 -2.61 24.66
C PRO A 43 -0.74 -4.05 24.57
N SER A 44 -0.23 -4.45 23.40
CA SER A 44 0.42 -5.75 23.23
C SER A 44 1.77 -5.78 23.91
N LYS A 45 2.22 -6.97 24.34
CA LYS A 45 3.56 -7.17 24.91
C LYS A 45 4.66 -6.62 23.98
N LYS A 46 4.54 -6.87 22.67
CA LYS A 46 5.47 -6.37 21.64
C LYS A 46 5.57 -4.83 21.66
N ASN A 47 4.42 -4.14 21.58
CA ASN A 47 4.41 -2.67 21.55
C ASN A 47 4.91 -2.07 22.87
N LYS A 48 4.48 -2.63 24.01
CA LYS A 48 4.94 -2.20 25.34
C LYS A 48 6.46 -2.32 25.46
N THR A 49 7.03 -3.45 25.04
CA THR A 49 8.49 -3.64 25.00
C THR A 49 9.17 -2.65 24.06
N LEU A 50 8.59 -2.37 22.89
CA LEU A 50 9.14 -1.45 21.89
C LEU A 50 9.25 -0.01 22.41
N PHE A 51 8.23 0.48 23.13
CA PHE A 51 8.17 1.88 23.59
C PHE A 51 8.66 2.11 25.03
N LYS A 52 8.82 1.07 25.85
CA LYS A 52 9.35 1.18 27.22
C LYS A 52 10.67 1.98 27.33
N PRO A 53 11.66 1.84 26.43
CA PRO A 53 12.86 2.68 26.48
C PRO A 53 12.57 4.18 26.34
N TYR A 54 11.54 4.55 25.59
CA TYR A 54 11.15 5.93 25.32
C TYR A 54 10.29 6.50 26.44
N GLU A 55 9.39 5.70 27.03
CA GLU A 55 8.71 6.03 28.29
C GLU A 55 9.74 6.36 29.38
N LYS A 56 10.76 5.51 29.57
CA LYS A 56 11.84 5.76 30.53
C LYS A 56 12.59 7.06 30.24
N LYS A 57 12.95 7.33 28.97
CA LYS A 57 13.64 8.57 28.56
C LYS A 57 12.78 9.82 28.79
N ALA A 58 11.45 9.70 28.71
CA ALA A 58 10.51 10.77 29.01
C ALA A 58 10.19 10.91 30.51
N GLY A 59 10.67 10.02 31.38
CA GLY A 59 10.32 10.01 32.80
C GLY A 59 8.89 9.53 33.07
N ILE A 60 8.38 8.62 32.23
CA ILE A 60 7.06 8.01 32.36
C ILE A 60 7.17 6.68 33.10
N THR A 61 6.26 6.44 34.04
CA THR A 61 6.04 5.11 34.63
C THR A 61 5.12 4.29 33.73
N SER A 62 5.63 3.17 33.20
CA SER A 62 4.85 2.28 32.32
C SER A 62 3.63 1.70 33.02
N ILE A 63 2.54 1.53 32.27
CA ILE A 63 1.33 0.80 32.70
C ILE A 63 1.21 -0.51 31.93
N GLU A 64 0.58 -1.54 32.51
CA GLU A 64 0.48 -2.87 31.87
C GLU A 64 -0.55 -2.92 30.74
N GLY A 65 -1.72 -2.31 30.95
CA GLY A 65 -2.87 -2.43 30.05
C GLY A 65 -3.17 -1.18 29.23
N LYS A 66 -4.46 -0.98 28.97
CA LYS A 66 -5.01 0.24 28.37
C LYS A 66 -4.88 1.43 29.33
N GLY A 67 -4.82 2.62 28.77
CA GLY A 67 -4.74 3.87 29.52
C GLY A 67 -3.87 4.89 28.82
N ILE A 68 -3.64 6.02 29.47
CA ILE A 68 -2.85 7.13 28.92
C ILE A 68 -1.63 7.29 29.80
N VAL A 69 -0.47 7.45 29.17
CA VAL A 69 0.76 7.86 29.84
C VAL A 69 1.33 9.06 29.13
N GLU A 70 1.79 10.05 29.89
CA GLU A 70 2.29 11.29 29.33
C GLU A 70 3.29 11.93 30.28
N ASN A 71 4.42 12.36 29.74
CA ASN A 71 5.36 13.25 30.43
C ASN A 71 6.31 13.89 29.41
N ASN A 72 6.83 15.07 29.74
CA ASN A 72 7.86 15.76 28.96
C ASN A 72 7.56 15.81 27.45
N GLY A 73 6.32 16.13 27.06
CA GLY A 73 5.89 16.25 25.66
C GLY A 73 5.83 14.93 24.88
N PHE A 74 5.79 13.78 25.57
CA PHE A 74 5.58 12.47 24.96
C PHE A 74 4.36 11.81 25.57
N LYS A 75 3.36 11.51 24.74
CA LYS A 75 2.08 10.89 25.12
C LYS A 75 1.91 9.57 24.39
N ILE A 76 1.50 8.53 25.10
CA ILE A 76 1.03 7.28 24.50
C ILE A 76 -0.39 7.00 25.03
N VAL A 77 -1.34 6.95 24.10
CA VAL A 77 -2.65 6.35 24.32
C VAL A 77 -2.52 4.86 24.06
N TRP A 78 -2.50 4.07 25.13
CA TRP A 78 -2.56 2.62 25.06
C TRP A 78 -4.00 2.17 24.81
N GLY A 79 -4.38 2.12 23.53
CA GLY A 79 -5.77 1.95 23.08
C GLY A 79 -5.89 1.23 21.75
N ASP A 80 -7.03 1.39 21.07
CA ASP A 80 -7.35 0.76 19.79
C ASP A 80 -7.90 1.79 18.80
N ALA A 81 -7.37 1.84 17.58
CA ALA A 81 -7.81 2.80 16.57
C ALA A 81 -9.25 2.56 16.08
N THR A 82 -9.79 1.37 16.30
CA THR A 82 -11.21 1.06 16.05
C THR A 82 -12.14 1.67 17.11
N SER A 83 -11.61 2.21 18.21
CA SER A 83 -12.33 2.97 19.23
C SER A 83 -12.25 4.47 18.93
N TYR A 84 -13.40 5.11 18.69
CA TYR A 84 -13.44 6.56 18.48
C TYR A 84 -12.87 7.33 19.69
N ASN A 85 -13.17 6.90 20.92
CA ASN A 85 -12.70 7.59 22.12
C ASN A 85 -11.16 7.57 22.26
N ASP A 86 -10.52 6.47 21.88
CA ASP A 86 -9.06 6.37 21.93
C ASP A 86 -8.42 7.26 20.85
N VAL A 87 -9.05 7.37 19.68
CA VAL A 87 -8.63 8.26 18.59
C VAL A 87 -8.83 9.72 18.96
N GLU A 88 -9.99 10.07 19.52
CA GLU A 88 -10.31 11.43 19.98
C GLU A 88 -9.30 11.89 21.03
N GLU A 89 -8.98 11.03 22.00
CA GLU A 89 -7.97 11.30 23.02
C GLU A 89 -6.56 11.51 22.43
N ALA A 90 -6.20 10.75 21.40
CA ALA A 90 -4.93 10.91 20.69
C ALA A 90 -4.91 12.21 19.86
N CYS A 91 -6.06 12.71 19.42
CA CYS A 91 -6.14 13.91 18.62
C CYS A 91 -6.15 15.21 19.44
N LYS A 92 -6.52 15.20 20.73
CA LYS A 92 -6.66 16.43 21.54
C LYS A 92 -5.43 17.36 21.45
N GLY A 93 -5.62 18.57 20.95
CA GLY A 93 -4.59 19.62 20.90
C GLY A 93 -3.41 19.32 19.97
N ILE A 94 -3.62 18.51 18.93
CA ILE A 94 -2.58 18.23 17.93
C ILE A 94 -2.59 19.28 16.81
N ASP A 95 -1.45 19.45 16.17
CA ASP A 95 -1.29 20.26 14.96
C ASP A 95 -1.12 19.38 13.72
N TRP A 96 -0.66 18.13 13.91
CA TRP A 96 -0.33 17.20 12.83
C TRP A 96 -0.83 15.79 13.10
N VAL A 97 -1.31 15.13 12.06
CA VAL A 97 -1.49 13.67 11.99
C VAL A 97 -0.59 13.10 10.90
N LEU A 98 0.27 12.17 11.30
CA LEU A 98 1.01 11.28 10.40
C LEU A 98 0.42 9.87 10.55
N CYS A 99 -0.13 9.30 9.47
CA CYS A 99 -0.88 8.04 9.55
C CYS A 99 -0.34 6.96 8.60
N PRO A 100 0.77 6.27 8.96
CA PRO A 100 1.20 5.01 8.35
C PRO A 100 0.41 3.79 8.84
N MET A 101 -0.63 3.98 9.64
CA MET A 101 -1.42 2.89 10.20
C MET A 101 -2.15 2.09 9.12
N ALA A 102 -1.99 0.77 9.18
CA ALA A 102 -2.73 -0.15 8.35
C ALA A 102 -2.87 -1.53 9.02
N PHE A 103 -3.93 -2.24 8.66
CA PHE A 103 -4.04 -3.69 8.76
C PHE A 103 -3.79 -4.26 7.35
N ILE A 104 -2.64 -4.90 7.15
CA ILE A 104 -2.09 -5.24 5.83
C ILE A 104 -2.33 -6.71 5.47
N SER A 105 -2.23 -7.05 4.18
CA SER A 105 -2.23 -8.43 3.70
C SER A 105 -1.01 -9.21 4.21
N PRO A 106 -1.12 -10.54 4.36
CA PRO A 106 -2.29 -11.40 4.08
C PRO A 106 -3.36 -11.34 5.18
N ALA A 107 -3.05 -10.80 6.36
CA ALA A 107 -3.99 -10.76 7.50
C ALA A 107 -5.28 -9.98 7.17
N ALA A 108 -5.17 -8.92 6.37
CA ALA A 108 -6.32 -8.15 5.87
C ALA A 108 -7.29 -8.99 5.04
N ASP A 109 -6.79 -9.87 4.18
CA ASP A 109 -7.62 -10.69 3.29
C ASP A 109 -8.20 -11.90 4.03
N ARG A 110 -7.49 -12.40 5.06
CA ARG A 110 -7.99 -13.41 6.02
C ARG A 110 -9.03 -12.86 6.99
N ASN A 111 -9.05 -11.53 7.23
CA ASN A 111 -10.01 -10.85 8.09
C ASN A 111 -10.43 -9.47 7.54
N PRO A 112 -11.26 -9.43 6.48
CA PRO A 112 -11.70 -8.18 5.85
C PRO A 112 -12.50 -7.26 6.76
N LYS A 113 -13.20 -7.81 7.76
CA LYS A 113 -13.93 -7.03 8.77
C LYS A 113 -12.97 -6.17 9.59
N MET A 114 -11.87 -6.75 10.05
CA MET A 114 -10.83 -6.01 10.76
C MET A 114 -10.11 -5.02 9.84
N ALA A 115 -9.82 -5.42 8.58
CA ALA A 115 -9.26 -4.52 7.58
C ALA A 115 -10.13 -3.26 7.40
N LYS A 116 -11.45 -3.43 7.23
CA LYS A 116 -12.41 -2.32 7.14
C LYS A 116 -12.44 -1.46 8.39
N ALA A 117 -12.44 -2.09 9.58
CA ALA A 117 -12.47 -1.37 10.85
C ALA A 117 -11.24 -0.46 11.03
N VAL A 118 -10.05 -0.95 10.66
CA VAL A 118 -8.79 -0.20 10.80
C VAL A 118 -8.56 0.75 9.63
N ASN A 119 -8.53 0.25 8.40
CA ASN A 119 -8.07 1.01 7.23
C ASN A 119 -9.10 2.06 6.75
N THR A 120 -10.38 1.85 7.06
CA THR A 120 -11.47 2.79 6.72
C THR A 120 -12.07 3.42 7.97
N GLY A 121 -12.51 2.60 8.94
CA GLY A 121 -13.21 3.07 10.14
C GLY A 121 -12.37 4.01 11.00
N ALA A 122 -11.13 3.62 11.32
CA ALA A 122 -10.24 4.45 12.12
C ALA A 122 -9.86 5.77 11.42
N ILE A 123 -9.74 5.77 10.09
CA ILE A 123 -9.48 7.00 9.32
C ILE A 123 -10.66 7.96 9.43
N LYS A 124 -11.90 7.45 9.34
CA LYS A 124 -13.10 8.25 9.61
C LYS A 124 -13.16 8.76 11.05
N HIS A 125 -12.69 7.99 12.02
CA HIS A 125 -12.56 8.47 13.41
C HIS A 125 -11.57 9.61 13.53
N ILE A 126 -10.39 9.51 12.88
CA ILE A 126 -9.37 10.57 12.89
C ILE A 126 -9.93 11.85 12.26
N ILE A 127 -10.54 11.75 11.08
CA ILE A 127 -11.16 12.90 10.40
C ILE A 127 -12.19 13.56 11.28
N LYS A 128 -13.11 12.76 11.86
CA LYS A 128 -14.13 13.27 12.78
C LYS A 128 -13.50 13.96 14.01
N ALA A 129 -12.45 13.38 14.58
CA ALA A 129 -11.77 13.96 15.73
C ALA A 129 -11.08 15.29 15.38
N ILE A 130 -10.45 15.40 14.20
CA ILE A 130 -9.89 16.64 13.66
C ILE A 130 -10.99 17.70 13.50
N GLU A 131 -12.06 17.39 12.78
CA GLU A 131 -13.14 18.34 12.49
C GLU A 131 -13.92 18.77 13.75
N SER A 132 -13.88 17.96 14.81
CA SER A 132 -14.48 18.30 16.10
C SER A 132 -13.67 19.30 16.93
N GLN A 133 -12.39 19.52 16.60
CA GLN A 133 -11.54 20.47 17.33
C GLN A 133 -11.85 21.91 16.94
N PRO A 134 -11.61 22.87 17.85
CA PRO A 134 -11.73 24.29 17.52
C PRO A 134 -10.89 24.64 16.28
N ASN A 135 -11.56 25.00 15.18
CA ASN A 135 -10.94 25.27 13.87
C ASN A 135 -10.04 24.14 13.34
N GLY A 136 -10.27 22.88 13.75
CA GLY A 136 -9.38 21.76 13.45
C GLY A 136 -9.21 21.49 11.95
N ALA A 137 -10.30 21.60 11.19
CA ALA A 137 -10.25 21.46 9.73
C ALA A 137 -9.37 22.51 9.03
N GLU A 138 -9.18 23.68 9.63
CA GLU A 138 -8.40 24.77 9.04
C GLU A 138 -6.89 24.63 9.34
N HIS A 139 -6.52 24.23 10.56
CA HIS A 139 -5.11 24.24 10.99
C HIS A 139 -4.46 22.87 11.16
N ILE A 140 -5.22 21.80 11.44
CA ILE A 140 -4.63 20.48 11.66
C ILE A 140 -4.30 19.84 10.31
N LYS A 141 -3.04 19.44 10.15
CA LYS A 141 -2.51 18.87 8.91
C LYS A 141 -2.55 17.35 8.97
N PHE A 142 -3.06 16.70 7.92
CA PHE A 142 -3.21 15.25 7.88
C PHE A 142 -2.46 14.61 6.70
N ILE A 143 -1.34 13.95 7.00
CA ILE A 143 -0.62 13.09 6.07
C ILE A 143 -1.10 11.64 6.22
N TYR A 144 -1.85 11.16 5.22
CA TYR A 144 -2.32 9.79 5.15
C TYR A 144 -1.43 8.96 4.24
N VAL A 145 -1.03 7.78 4.69
CA VAL A 145 -0.28 6.84 3.85
C VAL A 145 -1.29 5.92 3.16
N GLY A 146 -1.48 6.06 1.85
CA GLY A 146 -2.22 5.14 0.98
C GLY A 146 -1.42 3.88 0.64
N SER A 147 -1.67 3.25 -0.51
CA SER A 147 -0.90 2.08 -0.95
C SER A 147 -0.88 1.92 -2.47
N VAL A 148 0.24 1.43 -3.02
CA VAL A 148 0.28 0.94 -4.41
C VAL A 148 -0.78 -0.13 -4.70
N ALA A 149 -1.21 -0.88 -3.67
CA ALA A 149 -2.25 -1.90 -3.77
C ALA A 149 -3.58 -1.38 -4.35
N GLU A 150 -3.87 -0.09 -4.14
CA GLU A 150 -5.09 0.57 -4.62
C GLU A 150 -5.19 0.55 -6.16
N THR A 151 -4.04 0.61 -6.84
CA THR A 151 -3.94 0.52 -8.30
C THR A 151 -3.96 -0.92 -8.82
N GLY A 152 -3.63 -1.90 -7.98
CA GLY A 152 -3.58 -3.32 -8.34
C GLY A 152 -2.57 -3.66 -9.42
N ASP A 153 -2.92 -4.69 -10.19
CA ASP A 153 -2.01 -5.29 -11.16
C ASP A 153 -1.67 -4.38 -12.36
N ARG A 154 -0.37 -4.26 -12.64
CA ARG A 154 0.24 -3.48 -13.73
C ARG A 154 1.40 -4.26 -14.35
N LEU A 155 1.07 -5.30 -15.12
CA LEU A 155 2.05 -6.05 -15.90
C LEU A 155 2.55 -5.24 -17.11
N GLN A 156 3.36 -5.88 -17.95
CA GLN A 156 3.96 -5.30 -19.14
C GLN A 156 2.96 -4.53 -20.01
N SER A 157 3.47 -3.53 -20.75
CA SER A 157 2.73 -2.49 -21.48
C SER A 157 2.02 -1.41 -20.65
N ILE A 158 1.66 -1.70 -19.39
CA ILE A 158 0.98 -0.78 -18.47
C ILE A 158 1.68 -0.66 -17.10
N HIS A 159 2.90 -1.16 -16.98
CA HIS A 159 3.64 -1.29 -15.72
C HIS A 159 4.10 0.04 -15.09
N VAL A 160 3.98 1.16 -15.82
CA VAL A 160 4.26 2.50 -15.30
C VAL A 160 2.92 3.19 -15.03
N GLY A 161 2.67 3.50 -13.76
CA GLY A 161 1.47 4.20 -13.33
C GLY A 161 1.74 5.61 -12.81
N ARG A 162 0.68 6.39 -12.66
CA ARG A 162 0.68 7.76 -12.12
C ARG A 162 -0.59 8.08 -11.34
N ILE A 163 -0.55 9.13 -10.53
CA ILE A 163 -1.73 9.64 -9.85
C ILE A 163 -2.79 10.01 -10.88
N GLY A 164 -4.03 9.59 -10.60
CA GLY A 164 -5.17 9.75 -11.50
C GLY A 164 -5.50 8.51 -12.32
N ASP A 165 -4.58 7.54 -12.42
CA ASP A 165 -4.84 6.26 -13.09
C ASP A 165 -5.97 5.46 -12.41
N PRO A 166 -6.61 4.52 -13.14
CA PRO A 166 -7.78 3.84 -12.61
C PRO A 166 -7.44 2.97 -11.40
N MET A 167 -8.23 3.13 -10.33
CA MET A 167 -8.21 2.21 -9.19
C MET A 167 -8.70 0.83 -9.62
N LYS A 168 -7.89 -0.19 -9.35
CA LYS A 168 -8.19 -1.59 -9.68
C LYS A 168 -7.62 -2.49 -8.59
N PRO A 169 -8.13 -2.45 -7.36
CA PRO A 169 -7.67 -3.39 -6.34
C PRO A 169 -7.83 -4.82 -6.87
N SER A 170 -6.76 -5.61 -6.83
CA SER A 170 -6.77 -6.97 -7.36
C SER A 170 -7.95 -7.78 -6.80
N VAL A 171 -8.48 -8.71 -7.58
CA VAL A 171 -9.55 -9.60 -7.12
C VAL A 171 -9.05 -10.34 -5.88
N PHE A 172 -9.84 -10.33 -4.80
CA PHE A 172 -9.50 -10.82 -3.44
C PHE A 172 -8.55 -9.95 -2.60
N ASP A 173 -8.14 -8.76 -3.06
CA ASP A 173 -7.33 -7.81 -2.28
C ASP A 173 -8.25 -6.89 -1.46
N PHE A 174 -8.70 -7.37 -0.30
CA PHE A 174 -9.55 -6.61 0.61
C PHE A 174 -8.76 -5.48 1.27
N TYR A 175 -7.45 -5.65 1.46
CA TYR A 175 -6.56 -4.58 1.89
C TYR A 175 -6.71 -3.35 1.01
N ALA A 176 -6.46 -3.48 -0.29
CA ALA A 176 -6.53 -2.38 -1.26
C ALA A 176 -7.90 -1.70 -1.27
N THR A 177 -8.99 -2.48 -1.27
CA THR A 177 -10.35 -1.90 -1.27
C THR A 177 -10.63 -1.06 -0.02
N THR A 178 -10.08 -1.45 1.13
CA THR A 178 -10.25 -0.69 2.39
C THR A 178 -9.35 0.54 2.47
N LYS A 179 -8.18 0.50 1.82
CA LYS A 179 -7.30 1.67 1.63
C LYS A 179 -7.96 2.73 0.75
N ILE A 180 -8.54 2.35 -0.39
CA ILE A 180 -9.26 3.29 -1.28
C ILE A 180 -10.41 3.97 -0.54
N ARG A 181 -11.15 3.23 0.29
CA ARG A 181 -12.24 3.79 1.11
C ARG A 181 -11.74 4.75 2.19
N GLY A 182 -10.56 4.51 2.77
CA GLY A 182 -9.91 5.40 3.72
C GLY A 182 -9.40 6.68 3.05
N GLU A 183 -8.73 6.54 1.90
CA GLU A 183 -8.25 7.64 1.07
C GLU A 183 -9.41 8.54 0.62
N ARG A 184 -10.49 7.95 0.09
CA ARG A 184 -11.70 8.71 -0.28
C ARG A 184 -12.28 9.48 0.90
N ALA A 185 -12.33 8.87 2.10
CA ALA A 185 -12.85 9.57 3.28
C ALA A 185 -12.05 10.84 3.59
N LEU A 186 -10.72 10.80 3.45
CA LEU A 186 -9.86 11.97 3.62
C LEU A 186 -10.13 13.04 2.54
N MET A 187 -10.15 12.64 1.27
CA MET A 187 -10.35 13.58 0.15
C MET A 187 -11.69 14.30 0.22
N GLU A 188 -12.73 13.59 0.67
CA GLU A 188 -14.08 14.14 0.83
C GLU A 188 -14.29 14.90 2.16
N SER A 189 -13.30 14.97 3.06
CA SER A 189 -13.38 15.72 4.32
C SER A 189 -13.30 17.24 4.13
N ASN A 190 -13.54 18.01 5.20
CA ASN A 190 -13.40 19.48 5.19
C ASN A 190 -11.98 19.96 5.49
N ILE A 191 -11.05 19.06 5.79
CA ILE A 191 -9.66 19.39 6.17
C ILE A 191 -8.98 20.14 5.01
N LYS A 192 -8.37 21.29 5.31
CA LYS A 192 -7.74 22.16 4.31
C LYS A 192 -6.31 21.74 3.95
N HIS A 193 -5.63 21.06 4.87
CA HIS A 193 -4.25 20.63 4.70
C HIS A 193 -4.14 19.11 4.87
N TRP A 194 -4.36 18.38 3.79
CA TRP A 194 -4.10 16.94 3.77
C TRP A 194 -3.24 16.54 2.58
N ALA A 195 -2.52 15.44 2.70
CA ALA A 195 -1.87 14.78 1.57
C ALA A 195 -2.02 13.26 1.70
N SER A 196 -2.23 12.58 0.58
CA SER A 196 -2.26 11.11 0.54
C SER A 196 -1.02 10.57 -0.17
N LEU A 197 -0.22 9.78 0.53
CA LEU A 197 1.02 9.20 0.03
C LEU A 197 0.80 7.72 -0.27
N ARG A 198 0.54 7.36 -1.53
CA ARG A 198 0.37 5.97 -2.00
C ARG A 198 1.72 5.26 -1.97
N GLN A 199 2.02 4.71 -0.79
CA GLN A 199 3.28 4.06 -0.50
C GLN A 199 3.39 2.73 -1.24
N THR A 200 4.49 2.57 -1.97
CA THR A 200 4.88 1.29 -2.59
C THR A 200 5.32 0.24 -1.57
N PHE A 201 5.70 -0.95 -2.02
CA PHE A 201 6.28 -1.98 -1.17
C PHE A 201 7.50 -1.46 -0.39
N ILE A 202 7.46 -1.70 0.92
CA ILE A 202 8.54 -1.32 1.83
C ILE A 202 9.47 -2.50 2.02
N MET A 203 10.70 -2.36 1.53
CA MET A 203 11.76 -3.34 1.72
C MET A 203 12.29 -3.25 3.15
N ILE A 204 12.15 -4.36 3.90
CA ILE A 204 12.72 -4.52 5.24
C ILE A 204 13.88 -5.53 5.22
N PRO A 205 14.91 -5.37 6.07
CA PRO A 205 16.08 -6.26 6.06
C PRO A 205 15.78 -7.72 6.46
N ASP A 206 14.70 -7.97 7.20
CA ASP A 206 14.29 -9.32 7.59
C ASP A 206 13.58 -10.05 6.44
N ILE A 207 14.36 -10.65 5.55
CA ILE A 207 13.85 -11.41 4.40
C ILE A 207 12.99 -12.63 4.78
N MET A 208 13.06 -13.11 6.02
CA MET A 208 12.25 -14.25 6.47
C MET A 208 10.80 -13.85 6.74
N SER A 209 10.53 -12.56 6.95
CA SER A 209 9.18 -12.03 7.12
C SER A 209 8.30 -12.16 5.87
N LEU A 210 8.89 -12.44 4.71
CA LEU A 210 8.19 -12.62 3.43
C LEU A 210 7.71 -14.06 3.17
N GLN A 211 7.91 -14.98 4.11
CA GLN A 211 7.59 -16.39 3.96
C GLN A 211 6.12 -16.69 4.27
N ASP A 212 5.25 -16.30 3.36
CA ASP A 212 3.80 -16.55 3.38
C ASP A 212 3.32 -16.93 1.96
N PRO A 213 2.25 -17.75 1.81
CA PRO A 213 1.73 -18.11 0.49
C PRO A 213 1.47 -16.95 -0.47
N ILE A 214 1.23 -15.74 0.04
CA ILE A 214 1.07 -14.53 -0.77
C ILE A 214 2.25 -14.25 -1.71
N MET A 215 3.47 -14.73 -1.40
CA MET A 215 4.62 -14.58 -2.32
C MET A 215 4.39 -15.26 -3.67
N PHE A 216 3.56 -16.30 -3.72
CA PHE A 216 3.22 -17.04 -4.92
C PHE A 216 2.07 -16.38 -5.71
N HIS A 217 1.40 -15.40 -5.12
CA HIS A 217 0.32 -14.67 -5.78
C HIS A 217 0.86 -13.62 -6.77
N GLN A 218 2.13 -13.25 -6.64
CA GLN A 218 2.77 -12.23 -7.45
C GLN A 218 3.35 -12.82 -8.76
N PRO A 219 2.97 -12.29 -9.93
CA PRO A 219 3.59 -12.66 -11.21
C PRO A 219 5.07 -12.33 -11.27
N LEU A 220 5.85 -13.20 -11.90
CA LEU A 220 7.32 -13.08 -11.99
C LEU A 220 7.77 -11.79 -12.70
N ASP A 221 7.00 -11.31 -13.66
CA ASP A 221 7.24 -10.08 -14.42
C ASP A 221 6.49 -8.86 -13.86
N SER A 222 6.19 -8.88 -12.56
CA SER A 222 5.74 -7.67 -11.86
C SER A 222 6.90 -6.67 -11.73
N PHE A 223 6.66 -5.41 -12.12
CA PHE A 223 7.64 -4.32 -12.01
C PHE A 223 7.46 -3.58 -10.70
N MET A 224 8.54 -3.42 -9.95
CA MET A 224 8.53 -2.94 -8.57
C MET A 224 9.42 -1.73 -8.41
N GLU A 225 8.86 -0.52 -8.29
CA GLU A 225 9.60 0.61 -7.74
C GLU A 225 9.40 0.61 -6.24
N ASN A 226 10.42 0.19 -5.49
CA ASN A 226 10.31 -0.05 -4.05
C ASN A 226 10.76 1.15 -3.22
N ASN A 227 10.48 1.13 -1.92
CA ASN A 227 11.01 2.10 -0.95
C ASN A 227 11.62 1.35 0.24
N THR A 228 12.64 1.91 0.90
CA THR A 228 13.19 1.30 2.13
C THR A 228 12.39 1.76 3.34
N ALA A 229 12.43 1.03 4.45
CA ALA A 229 11.71 1.43 5.66
C ALA A 229 12.20 2.78 6.20
N GLU A 230 13.52 3.01 6.15
CA GLU A 230 14.19 4.23 6.57
C GLU A 230 13.76 5.43 5.72
N ASP A 231 13.74 5.29 4.39
CA ASP A 231 13.32 6.33 3.45
C ASP A 231 11.81 6.61 3.55
N ALA A 232 11.00 5.57 3.72
CA ALA A 232 9.57 5.71 3.96
C ALA A 232 9.30 6.49 5.26
N GLY A 233 9.98 6.13 6.36
CA GLY A 233 9.84 6.81 7.64
C GLY A 233 10.35 8.25 7.62
N ARG A 234 11.49 8.50 6.97
CA ARG A 234 12.06 9.86 6.82
C ARG A 234 11.17 10.74 5.97
N GLY A 235 10.75 10.26 4.80
CA GLY A 235 9.87 11.02 3.90
C GLY A 235 8.57 11.46 4.59
N LEU A 236 7.95 10.57 5.37
CA LEU A 236 6.75 10.92 6.13
C LEU A 236 6.98 12.02 7.16
N VAL A 237 8.15 12.04 7.82
CA VAL A 237 8.48 13.09 8.81
C VAL A 237 8.91 14.40 8.15
N ASN A 238 9.49 14.35 6.94
CA ASN A 238 9.84 15.53 6.17
C ASN A 238 8.59 16.31 5.69
N ALA A 239 7.42 15.65 5.62
CA ALA A 239 6.15 16.34 5.37
C ALA A 239 5.83 17.42 6.43
N LEU A 240 6.42 17.36 7.63
CA LEU A 240 6.27 18.38 8.68
C LEU A 240 6.96 19.72 8.34
N ASP A 241 7.80 19.75 7.32
CA ASP A 241 8.51 20.96 6.89
C ASP A 241 7.80 21.68 5.73
N ILE A 242 6.69 21.13 5.26
CA ILE A 242 5.93 21.71 4.16
C ILE A 242 5.16 22.96 4.64
N PRO A 243 5.36 24.13 4.00
CA PRO A 243 4.64 25.35 4.32
C PRO A 243 3.13 25.25 4.06
N ASP A 244 2.33 25.99 4.81
CA ASP A 244 0.86 26.02 4.71
C ASP A 244 0.37 26.49 3.33
N ASP A 245 1.09 27.41 2.70
CA ASP A 245 0.77 27.99 1.38
C ASP A 245 1.34 27.17 0.21
N SER A 246 1.95 26.02 0.48
CA SER A 246 2.46 25.12 -0.55
C SER A 246 1.33 24.51 -1.39
N ASP A 247 1.59 24.34 -2.69
CA ASP A 247 0.74 23.57 -3.59
C ASP A 247 0.78 22.05 -3.30
N PHE A 248 1.55 21.62 -2.30
CA PHE A 248 1.58 20.24 -1.81
C PHE A 248 0.22 19.75 -1.31
N TRP A 249 -0.57 20.66 -0.73
CA TRP A 249 -1.77 20.32 0.01
C TRP A 249 -2.96 19.94 -0.86
N ARG A 250 -3.82 19.11 -0.28
CA ARG A 250 -5.01 18.50 -0.86
C ARG A 250 -4.72 17.68 -2.11
N ARG A 251 -3.58 16.99 -2.11
CA ARG A 251 -3.12 16.14 -3.22
C ARG A 251 -2.78 14.71 -2.80
N ALA A 252 -2.96 13.78 -3.75
CA ALA A 252 -2.40 12.45 -3.70
C ALA A 252 -1.07 12.39 -4.43
N TYR A 253 -0.18 11.51 -3.98
CA TYR A 253 1.17 11.31 -4.47
C TYR A 253 1.54 9.84 -4.46
N ASN A 254 2.31 9.39 -5.45
CA ASN A 254 2.96 8.10 -5.38
C ASN A 254 4.26 8.21 -4.58
N MET A 255 4.45 7.32 -3.61
CA MET A 255 5.62 7.32 -2.74
C MET A 255 6.47 6.08 -3.01
N GLY A 256 7.41 6.23 -3.95
CA GLY A 256 8.45 5.27 -4.29
C GLY A 256 9.84 5.69 -3.82
N GLY A 257 10.83 4.80 -3.91
CA GLY A 257 12.25 5.07 -3.70
C GLY A 257 12.99 5.51 -4.97
N GLY A 258 12.26 5.74 -6.07
CA GLY A 258 12.80 6.25 -7.33
C GLY A 258 13.46 5.18 -8.21
N PRO A 259 14.03 5.61 -9.35
CA PRO A 259 14.61 4.70 -10.35
C PRO A 259 15.69 3.76 -9.81
N SER A 260 16.46 4.17 -8.80
CA SER A 260 17.52 3.35 -8.16
C SER A 260 16.99 2.21 -7.30
N CYS A 261 15.67 2.16 -7.05
CA CYS A 261 14.98 1.12 -6.30
C CYS A 261 14.04 0.26 -7.20
N ARG A 262 14.18 0.38 -8.53
CA ARG A 262 13.42 -0.42 -9.50
C ARG A 262 14.00 -1.82 -9.68
N ILE A 263 13.12 -2.82 -9.69
CA ILE A 263 13.48 -4.23 -9.89
C ILE A 263 12.24 -5.01 -10.39
N THR A 264 12.42 -6.17 -11.01
CA THR A 264 11.31 -7.11 -11.26
C THR A 264 11.16 -8.07 -10.08
N PHE A 265 9.97 -8.64 -9.89
CA PHE A 265 9.77 -9.61 -8.81
C PHE A 265 10.69 -10.83 -8.93
N PHE A 266 10.86 -11.36 -10.15
CA PHE A 266 11.78 -12.45 -10.42
C PHE A 266 13.21 -12.14 -9.97
N GLU A 267 13.73 -10.96 -10.32
CA GLU A 267 15.09 -10.56 -9.96
C GLU A 267 15.24 -10.34 -8.45
N PHE A 268 14.22 -9.75 -7.80
CA PHE A 268 14.20 -9.57 -6.35
C PHE A 268 14.26 -10.92 -5.60
N MET A 269 13.46 -11.89 -6.07
CA MET A 269 13.46 -13.25 -5.54
C MET A 269 14.82 -13.93 -5.76
N ARG A 270 15.36 -13.85 -6.98
CA ARG A 270 16.66 -14.44 -7.33
C ARG A 270 17.78 -13.93 -6.43
N ILE A 271 17.90 -12.60 -6.28
CA ILE A 271 18.90 -11.97 -5.39
C ILE A 271 18.72 -12.48 -3.95
N THR A 272 17.50 -12.53 -3.44
CA THR A 272 17.22 -12.94 -2.06
C THR A 272 17.68 -14.38 -1.77
N PHE A 273 17.43 -15.33 -2.68
CA PHE A 273 17.87 -16.72 -2.51
C PHE A 273 19.37 -16.93 -2.79
N ASP A 274 19.93 -16.18 -3.74
CA ASP A 274 21.38 -16.19 -4.03
C ASP A 274 22.21 -15.68 -2.83
N MET A 275 21.68 -14.70 -2.08
CA MET A 275 22.32 -14.19 -0.85
C MET A 275 22.54 -15.31 0.18
N ILE A 276 21.60 -16.25 0.30
CA ILE A 276 21.70 -17.41 1.19
C ILE A 276 22.29 -18.67 0.51
N GLY A 277 22.75 -18.53 -0.74
CA GLY A 277 23.47 -19.57 -1.49
C GLY A 277 22.59 -20.68 -2.06
N LEU A 278 21.28 -20.43 -2.21
CA LEU A 278 20.31 -21.37 -2.76
C LEU A 278 20.00 -21.02 -4.21
N ASP A 279 19.85 -22.05 -5.04
CA ASP A 279 19.45 -21.90 -6.43
C ASP A 279 17.93 -22.07 -6.55
N TYR A 280 17.25 -21.11 -7.16
CA TYR A 280 15.79 -21.10 -7.27
C TYR A 280 15.26 -22.33 -8.01
N HIS A 281 15.99 -22.85 -9.01
CA HIS A 281 15.62 -24.06 -9.76
C HIS A 281 15.42 -25.29 -8.87
N ASN A 282 16.12 -25.35 -7.73
CA ASN A 282 16.11 -26.52 -6.84
C ASN A 282 15.13 -26.37 -5.67
N ILE A 283 14.51 -25.20 -5.50
CA ILE A 283 13.69 -24.90 -4.31
C ILE A 283 12.26 -24.49 -4.64
N MET A 284 11.96 -24.21 -5.90
CA MET A 284 10.63 -23.80 -6.33
C MET A 284 10.34 -24.20 -7.78
N GLU A 285 9.06 -24.33 -8.11
CA GLU A 285 8.60 -24.56 -9.48
C GLU A 285 7.95 -23.29 -10.03
N ARG A 286 8.13 -23.04 -11.32
CA ARG A 286 7.54 -21.87 -11.97
C ARG A 286 6.01 -21.85 -11.87
N GLN A 287 5.37 -23.02 -11.97
CA GLN A 287 3.92 -23.19 -11.84
C GLN A 287 3.35 -22.75 -10.47
N TRP A 288 4.20 -22.49 -9.47
CA TRP A 288 3.73 -21.97 -8.18
C TRP A 288 3.33 -20.50 -8.28
N PHE A 289 3.83 -19.74 -9.25
CA PHE A 289 3.60 -18.30 -9.34
C PHE A 289 2.39 -17.97 -10.23
N ALA A 290 1.55 -17.04 -9.77
CA ALA A 290 0.42 -16.53 -10.55
C ALA A 290 0.87 -15.85 -11.86
N LEU A 291 -0.07 -15.70 -12.79
CA LEU A 291 0.17 -15.06 -14.09
C LEU A 291 -0.34 -13.61 -14.14
N ARG A 292 -1.20 -13.21 -13.20
CA ARG A 292 -1.79 -11.87 -13.08
C ARG A 292 -2.34 -11.65 -11.67
N ASN A 293 -2.97 -10.49 -11.44
CA ASN A 293 -3.80 -10.18 -10.26
C ASN A 293 -3.04 -9.90 -8.95
N PHE A 294 -1.86 -9.27 -9.03
CA PHE A 294 -1.12 -8.79 -7.85
C PHE A 294 -0.64 -7.36 -8.05
N HIS A 295 -0.65 -6.54 -7.00
CA HIS A 295 -0.28 -5.14 -7.10
C HIS A 295 1.22 -4.92 -7.08
N MET A 296 1.77 -4.25 -8.10
CA MET A 296 3.07 -3.55 -8.10
C MET A 296 3.13 -2.71 -9.38
N GLN A 297 3.91 -1.64 -9.40
CA GLN A 297 4.20 -0.84 -10.60
C GLN A 297 5.49 -0.04 -10.44
N TYR A 298 5.97 0.51 -11.55
CA TYR A 298 6.82 1.70 -11.57
C TYR A 298 5.96 2.96 -11.56
N PHE A 299 6.59 4.09 -11.24
CA PHE A 299 5.91 5.37 -11.20
C PHE A 299 6.49 6.34 -12.23
N GLU A 300 5.60 7.01 -12.95
CA GLU A 300 5.96 8.16 -13.79
C GLU A 300 6.26 9.40 -12.93
N ASP A 301 5.56 9.53 -11.80
CA ASP A 301 5.40 10.77 -11.04
C ASP A 301 5.84 10.70 -9.58
N SER A 302 6.52 9.63 -9.15
CA SER A 302 7.04 9.51 -7.77
C SER A 302 8.08 10.59 -7.44
N HIS A 303 8.75 11.15 -8.46
CA HIS A 303 9.68 12.28 -8.31
C HIS A 303 8.98 13.53 -7.79
N VAL A 304 7.71 13.74 -8.15
CA VAL A 304 6.93 14.92 -7.74
C VAL A 304 6.84 14.99 -6.22
N LEU A 305 6.61 13.85 -5.55
CA LEU A 305 6.61 13.81 -4.09
C LEU A 305 8.01 14.02 -3.52
N ASN A 306 9.02 13.38 -4.12
CA ASN A 306 10.39 13.47 -3.66
C ASN A 306 10.94 14.91 -3.70
N ASP A 307 10.47 15.75 -4.62
CA ASP A 307 10.84 17.17 -4.67
C ASP A 307 10.36 17.96 -3.44
N TYR A 308 9.31 17.49 -2.75
CA TYR A 308 8.83 18.07 -1.49
C TYR A 308 9.48 17.44 -0.25
N ILE A 309 9.51 16.09 -0.19
CA ILE A 309 9.86 15.38 1.05
C ILE A 309 11.24 14.74 1.03
N HIS A 310 11.96 14.78 -0.10
CA HIS A 310 13.33 14.29 -0.27
C HIS A 310 13.56 12.88 0.30
N ASN A 311 12.69 11.95 -0.07
CA ASN A 311 12.73 10.59 0.45
C ASN A 311 13.66 9.65 -0.33
N TRP A 312 14.12 9.99 -1.55
CA TRP A 312 15.03 9.15 -2.34
C TRP A 312 16.47 9.29 -1.87
N ASN A 313 16.89 8.47 -0.90
CA ASN A 313 18.28 8.43 -0.44
C ASN A 313 18.94 7.09 -0.70
N ASP A 314 18.21 6.01 -0.46
CA ASP A 314 18.72 4.66 -0.59
C ASP A 314 18.54 4.12 -2.01
N THR A 315 19.43 3.20 -2.37
CA THR A 315 19.36 2.39 -3.58
C THR A 315 19.03 0.93 -3.26
N LEU A 316 18.78 0.14 -4.30
CA LEU A 316 18.67 -1.32 -4.15
C LEU A 316 19.94 -1.93 -3.55
N ASP A 317 21.13 -1.43 -3.90
CA ASP A 317 22.41 -1.92 -3.37
C ASP A 317 22.53 -1.66 -1.86
N ASP A 318 22.09 -0.47 -1.40
CA ASP A 318 22.04 -0.15 0.03
C ASP A 318 21.09 -1.10 0.79
N TYR A 319 19.96 -1.44 0.18
CA TYR A 319 19.06 -2.45 0.72
C TYR A 319 19.72 -3.83 0.82
N ILE A 320 20.36 -4.31 -0.25
CA ILE A 320 21.05 -5.61 -0.27
C ILE A 320 22.15 -5.65 0.80
N GLN A 321 22.92 -4.57 0.93
CA GLN A 321 23.95 -4.44 1.97
C GLN A 321 23.34 -4.51 3.37
N ARG A 322 22.21 -3.83 3.62
CA ARG A 322 21.51 -3.92 4.91
C ARG A 322 20.95 -5.30 5.21
N VAL A 323 20.41 -6.01 4.22
CA VAL A 323 19.98 -7.40 4.40
C VAL A 323 21.19 -8.24 4.82
N HIS A 324 22.33 -8.10 4.14
CA HIS A 324 23.55 -8.79 4.52
C HIS A 324 24.00 -8.45 5.95
N ASP A 325 23.99 -7.17 6.34
CA ASP A 325 24.48 -6.75 7.64
C ASP A 325 23.58 -7.21 8.79
N ASN A 326 22.26 -7.15 8.59
CA ASN A 326 21.26 -7.61 9.56
C ASN A 326 21.05 -9.13 9.57
N MET A 327 21.57 -9.86 8.57
CA MET A 327 21.43 -11.30 8.50
C MET A 327 22.07 -11.96 9.74
N PRO A 328 21.33 -12.84 10.46
CA PRO A 328 21.86 -13.52 11.62
C PRO A 328 23.14 -14.31 11.31
N TRP A 329 24.07 -14.37 12.26
CA TRP A 329 25.37 -15.02 12.06
C TRP A 329 25.25 -16.50 11.61
N TYR A 330 24.23 -17.22 12.09
CA TYR A 330 23.99 -18.61 11.70
C TYR A 330 23.51 -18.73 10.25
N MET A 331 22.74 -17.76 9.74
CA MET A 331 22.34 -17.70 8.32
C MET A 331 23.54 -17.38 7.44
N LYS A 332 24.44 -16.48 7.87
CA LYS A 332 25.71 -16.22 7.17
C LYS A 332 26.57 -17.48 7.08
N LEU A 333 26.60 -18.29 8.14
CA LEU A 333 27.29 -19.58 8.15
C LEU A 333 26.64 -20.58 7.18
N VAL A 334 25.31 -20.71 7.20
CA VAL A 334 24.56 -21.57 6.26
C VAL A 334 24.86 -21.16 4.83
N ALA A 335 24.78 -19.87 4.50
CA ALA A 335 25.07 -19.35 3.16
C ALA A 335 26.50 -19.68 2.72
N LYS A 336 27.49 -19.50 3.61
CA LYS A 336 28.90 -19.86 3.35
C LYS A 336 29.08 -21.36 3.08
N LEU A 337 28.38 -22.21 3.83
CA LEU A 337 28.44 -23.67 3.64
C LEU A 337 27.75 -24.09 2.34
N CYS A 338 26.57 -23.54 2.03
CA CYS A 338 25.88 -23.78 0.75
C CYS A 338 26.79 -23.42 -0.45
N LYS A 339 27.55 -22.33 -0.35
CA LYS A 339 28.47 -21.90 -1.41
C LYS A 339 29.73 -22.78 -1.55
N LYS A 340 30.11 -23.55 -0.52
CA LYS A 340 31.37 -24.32 -0.49
C LYS A 340 31.20 -25.84 -0.51
N VAL A 341 30.07 -26.35 -0.03
CA VAL A 341 29.87 -27.78 0.22
C VAL A 341 28.62 -28.23 -0.52
N LYS A 342 28.77 -28.78 -1.73
CA LYS A 342 27.63 -29.17 -2.59
C LYS A 342 26.66 -30.16 -1.93
N PRO A 343 27.10 -31.21 -1.20
CA PRO A 343 26.16 -32.09 -0.49
C PRO A 343 25.32 -31.36 0.57
N PHE A 344 25.91 -30.37 1.27
CA PHE A 344 25.20 -29.54 2.22
C PHE A 344 24.20 -28.63 1.52
N LYS A 345 24.60 -27.98 0.41
CA LYS A 345 23.70 -27.18 -0.43
C LYS A 345 22.48 -27.99 -0.87
N ASN A 346 22.69 -29.17 -1.44
CA ASN A 346 21.59 -30.04 -1.90
C ASN A 346 20.64 -30.43 -0.76
N LEU A 347 21.15 -30.69 0.44
CA LEU A 347 20.33 -30.97 1.62
C LEU A 347 19.45 -29.77 2.00
N VAL A 348 20.04 -28.56 2.04
CA VAL A 348 19.32 -27.33 2.37
C VAL A 348 18.30 -26.97 1.29
N GLU A 349 18.65 -27.12 0.02
CA GLU A 349 17.74 -26.91 -1.11
C GLU A 349 16.55 -27.87 -1.03
N ASN A 350 16.76 -29.17 -0.83
CA ASN A 350 15.69 -30.15 -0.68
C ASN A 350 14.75 -29.83 0.50
N GLN A 351 15.32 -29.38 1.63
CA GLN A 351 14.50 -28.98 2.79
C GLN A 351 13.71 -27.70 2.52
N THR A 352 14.33 -26.73 1.85
CA THR A 352 13.67 -25.48 1.43
C THR A 352 12.55 -25.78 0.43
N TYR A 353 12.78 -26.64 -0.56
CA TYR A 353 11.78 -27.08 -1.53
C TYR A 353 10.54 -27.65 -0.83
N LYS A 354 10.72 -28.62 0.08
CA LYS A 354 9.60 -29.23 0.82
C LYS A 354 8.80 -28.20 1.60
N ARG A 355 9.47 -27.21 2.18
CA ARG A 355 8.83 -26.15 2.95
C ARG A 355 8.05 -25.19 2.05
N LEU A 356 8.65 -24.74 0.95
CA LEU A 356 8.00 -23.83 0.00
C LEU A 356 6.85 -24.53 -0.74
N LYS A 357 7.01 -25.80 -1.12
CA LYS A 357 5.93 -26.61 -1.68
C LYS A 357 4.75 -26.73 -0.71
N LYS A 358 5.02 -27.05 0.57
CA LYS A 358 3.97 -27.10 1.60
C LYS A 358 3.25 -25.76 1.76
N MET A 359 3.98 -24.65 1.61
CA MET A 359 3.41 -23.31 1.65
C MET A 359 2.51 -23.05 0.42
N ALA A 360 2.97 -23.39 -0.78
CA ALA A 360 2.17 -23.28 -2.00
C ALA A 360 0.91 -24.17 -1.95
N GLU A 361 0.97 -25.32 -1.27
CA GLU A 361 -0.15 -26.26 -1.09
C GLU A 361 -1.16 -25.85 0.02
N ARG A 362 -0.88 -24.80 0.81
CA ARG A 362 -1.84 -24.28 1.80
C ARG A 362 -3.14 -23.82 1.13
N PRO A 363 -4.29 -23.75 1.83
CA PRO A 363 -5.56 -23.29 1.24
C PRO A 363 -5.50 -21.88 0.61
N ASP A 364 -4.61 -21.03 1.10
CA ASP A 364 -4.32 -19.69 0.60
C ASP A 364 -3.10 -19.63 -0.35
N GLY A 365 -2.54 -20.77 -0.74
CA GLY A 365 -1.48 -20.89 -1.73
C GLY A 365 -2.01 -21.34 -3.10
N THR A 366 -1.27 -21.00 -4.15
CA THR A 366 -1.64 -21.24 -5.56
C THR A 366 -1.81 -22.72 -5.89
N LEU A 367 -0.94 -23.60 -5.41
CA LEU A 367 -1.12 -25.04 -5.56
C LEU A 367 -2.32 -25.55 -4.76
N GLY A 368 -2.56 -24.99 -3.58
CA GLY A 368 -3.74 -25.31 -2.79
C GLY A 368 -5.02 -24.97 -3.54
N TRP A 369 -5.08 -23.83 -4.21
CA TRP A 369 -6.22 -23.45 -5.06
C TRP A 369 -6.44 -24.45 -6.20
N TYR A 370 -5.36 -24.83 -6.90
CA TYR A 370 -5.43 -25.80 -7.98
C TYR A 370 -5.88 -27.18 -7.49
N ASN A 371 -5.25 -27.70 -6.43
CA ASN A 371 -5.51 -29.03 -5.87
C ASN A 371 -6.94 -29.18 -5.33
N ASN A 372 -7.50 -28.10 -4.75
CA ASN A 372 -8.84 -28.10 -4.18
C ASN A 372 -9.91 -27.61 -5.15
N ARG A 373 -9.58 -27.41 -6.43
CA ARG A 373 -10.49 -26.90 -7.47
C ARG A 373 -11.18 -25.57 -7.10
N ASN A 374 -10.40 -24.60 -6.63
CA ASN A 374 -10.91 -23.27 -6.32
C ASN A 374 -11.02 -22.42 -7.61
N ASP A 375 -12.15 -22.56 -8.30
CA ASP A 375 -12.40 -21.95 -9.61
C ASP A 375 -12.28 -20.41 -9.60
N MET A 376 -12.71 -19.76 -8.52
CA MET A 376 -12.62 -18.29 -8.40
C MET A 376 -11.17 -17.83 -8.30
N ARG A 377 -10.33 -18.51 -7.49
CA ARG A 377 -8.91 -18.18 -7.40
C ARG A 377 -8.19 -18.49 -8.71
N ILE A 378 -8.47 -19.64 -9.34
CA ILE A 378 -7.82 -20.02 -10.61
C ILE A 378 -8.20 -19.04 -11.74
N SER A 379 -9.47 -18.66 -11.87
CA SER A 379 -9.88 -17.66 -12.88
C SER A 379 -9.24 -16.28 -12.62
N ALA A 380 -9.17 -15.83 -11.37
CA ALA A 380 -8.57 -14.54 -11.04
C ALA A 380 -7.06 -14.50 -11.33
N PHE A 381 -6.29 -15.47 -10.82
CA PHE A 381 -4.82 -15.43 -10.83
C PHE A 381 -4.15 -16.09 -12.05
N PHE A 382 -4.84 -17.04 -12.70
CA PHE A 382 -4.31 -17.80 -13.84
C PHE A 382 -5.20 -17.71 -15.09
N GLY A 383 -6.43 -17.19 -14.98
CA GLY A 383 -7.42 -17.20 -16.05
C GLY A 383 -8.09 -18.54 -16.29
N SER A 384 -7.35 -19.66 -16.23
CA SER A 384 -7.92 -21.01 -16.34
C SER A 384 -6.99 -22.09 -15.81
N TYR A 385 -7.55 -23.28 -15.53
CA TYR A 385 -6.74 -24.47 -15.22
C TYR A 385 -5.80 -24.83 -16.37
N LYS A 386 -6.25 -24.67 -17.62
CA LYS A 386 -5.42 -24.94 -18.80
C LYS A 386 -4.20 -24.01 -18.86
N ALA A 387 -4.36 -22.74 -18.49
CA ALA A 387 -3.24 -21.80 -18.42
C ALA A 387 -2.24 -22.21 -17.34
N PHE A 388 -2.73 -22.60 -16.15
CA PHE A 388 -1.91 -23.14 -15.06
C PHE A 388 -1.12 -24.40 -15.48
N GLU A 389 -1.80 -25.38 -16.10
CA GLU A 389 -1.20 -26.66 -16.53
C GLU A 389 -0.18 -26.50 -17.66
N ASN A 390 -0.28 -25.42 -18.44
CA ASN A 390 0.65 -25.09 -19.52
C ASN A 390 1.79 -24.17 -19.08
N ILE A 391 1.90 -23.80 -17.80
CA ILE A 391 3.06 -23.06 -17.31
C ILE A 391 4.29 -23.95 -17.51
N PRO A 392 5.26 -23.53 -18.34
CA PRO A 392 6.43 -24.35 -18.62
C PRO A 392 7.40 -24.33 -17.43
N ASP A 393 8.42 -25.17 -17.50
CA ASP A 393 9.52 -25.17 -16.53
C ASP A 393 10.30 -23.83 -16.55
N TRP A 394 11.23 -23.70 -15.60
CA TRP A 394 12.22 -22.63 -15.63
C TRP A 394 12.99 -22.62 -16.96
N ASP A 395 13.44 -21.43 -17.37
CA ASP A 395 14.20 -21.17 -18.59
C ASP A 395 13.46 -21.43 -19.93
N VAL A 396 12.20 -21.83 -19.92
CA VAL A 396 11.40 -22.07 -21.13
C VAL A 396 10.30 -21.02 -21.26
N ASP A 397 10.30 -20.20 -22.31
CA ASP A 397 9.26 -19.17 -22.54
C ASP A 397 9.03 -18.27 -21.30
N MET A 398 10.13 -17.82 -20.69
CA MET A 398 10.10 -16.89 -19.57
C MET A 398 9.54 -15.54 -20.01
N PRO A 399 8.76 -14.83 -19.16
CA PRO A 399 8.29 -13.50 -19.51
C PRO A 399 9.49 -12.55 -19.69
N GLN A 400 9.31 -11.51 -20.52
CA GLN A 400 10.37 -10.54 -20.78
C GLN A 400 10.82 -9.86 -19.47
N MET A 401 12.12 -9.97 -19.17
CA MET A 401 12.76 -9.41 -17.98
C MET A 401 13.55 -8.12 -18.27
N ASP A 402 13.24 -7.45 -19.38
CA ASP A 402 13.78 -6.11 -19.66
C ASP A 402 13.37 -5.15 -18.52
N PRO A 403 14.30 -4.48 -17.84
CA PRO A 403 13.97 -3.58 -16.74
C PRO A 403 13.24 -2.31 -17.21
N GLU A 404 13.29 -1.94 -18.49
CA GLU A 404 12.58 -0.76 -19.02
C GLU A 404 11.83 -1.12 -20.31
N PRO A 405 10.83 -2.04 -20.24
CA PRO A 405 10.08 -2.44 -21.41
C PRO A 405 9.23 -1.28 -21.94
N LYS A 406 8.87 -1.35 -23.22
CA LYS A 406 7.96 -0.36 -23.81
C LYS A 406 6.61 -0.36 -23.09
N TRP A 407 6.11 0.83 -22.82
CA TRP A 407 4.79 1.07 -22.25
C TRP A 407 4.11 2.23 -22.97
N HIS A 408 2.81 2.39 -22.71
CA HIS A 408 2.04 3.52 -23.18
C HIS A 408 1.37 4.21 -22.00
N ARG A 409 1.32 5.53 -22.07
CA ARG A 409 0.68 6.35 -21.05
C ARG A 409 -0.83 6.23 -21.14
N LEU A 410 -1.50 6.03 -20.01
CA LEU A 410 -2.95 5.87 -19.94
C LEU A 410 -3.66 7.21 -20.17
N ASP A 411 -4.76 7.20 -20.93
CA ASP A 411 -5.63 8.36 -21.13
C ASP A 411 -6.57 8.53 -19.93
N HIS A 412 -6.70 9.74 -19.38
CA HIS A 412 -7.61 10.04 -18.28
C HIS A 412 -8.99 10.54 -18.74
N GLY A 413 -9.19 10.71 -20.05
CA GLY A 413 -10.43 11.16 -20.68
C GLY A 413 -10.62 12.67 -20.67
N TYR A 414 -9.54 13.44 -20.47
CA TYR A 414 -9.54 14.90 -20.52
C TYR A 414 -8.12 15.41 -20.79
N ASP A 415 -7.99 16.68 -21.20
CA ASP A 415 -6.68 17.31 -21.43
C ASP A 415 -5.99 17.69 -20.12
N GLU A 416 -5.05 16.85 -19.70
CA GLU A 416 -4.26 17.05 -18.47
C GLU A 416 -3.25 18.20 -18.57
N SER A 417 -2.99 18.76 -19.77
CA SER A 417 -2.04 19.86 -19.95
C SER A 417 -2.62 21.23 -19.61
N LYS A 418 -3.93 21.32 -19.40
CA LYS A 418 -4.61 22.57 -19.04
C LYS A 418 -4.31 22.98 -17.60
N ASP A 419 -3.86 24.22 -17.44
CA ASP A 419 -3.68 24.84 -16.12
C ASP A 419 -5.00 25.03 -15.37
N GLN A 420 -6.09 25.24 -16.10
CA GLN A 420 -7.44 25.44 -15.58
C GLN A 420 -8.42 24.58 -16.38
N LEU A 421 -9.11 23.68 -15.70
CA LEU A 421 -10.13 22.84 -16.31
C LEU A 421 -11.46 23.60 -16.42
N ALA A 422 -12.26 23.27 -17.42
CA ALA A 422 -13.64 23.70 -17.55
C ALA A 422 -14.60 22.55 -17.19
N VAL A 423 -15.87 22.88 -16.96
CA VAL A 423 -16.92 21.87 -16.68
C VAL A 423 -17.04 20.82 -17.80
N ASN A 424 -16.72 21.17 -19.04
CA ASN A 424 -16.73 20.22 -20.16
C ASN A 424 -15.61 19.17 -20.04
N ASP A 425 -14.44 19.51 -19.50
CA ASP A 425 -13.39 18.53 -19.21
C ASP A 425 -13.87 17.47 -18.20
N LEU A 426 -14.66 17.90 -17.19
CA LEU A 426 -15.29 16.98 -16.24
C LEU A 426 -16.33 16.06 -16.91
N ARG A 427 -17.09 16.59 -17.87
CA ARG A 427 -18.08 15.83 -18.65
C ARG A 427 -17.40 14.79 -19.54
N GLU A 428 -16.37 15.17 -20.26
CA GLU A 428 -15.56 14.28 -21.10
C GLU A 428 -14.94 13.15 -20.25
N ALA A 429 -14.36 13.50 -19.09
CA ALA A 429 -13.80 12.53 -18.17
C ALA A 429 -14.85 11.54 -17.61
N ALA A 430 -16.06 12.03 -17.31
CA ALA A 430 -17.17 11.19 -16.86
C ALA A 430 -17.67 10.26 -17.98
N GLU A 431 -17.83 10.77 -19.20
CA GLU A 431 -18.24 9.99 -20.38
C GLU A 431 -17.20 8.91 -20.73
N PHE A 432 -15.91 9.22 -20.64
CA PHE A 432 -14.84 8.25 -20.84
C PHE A 432 -14.86 7.11 -19.81
N ARG A 433 -15.38 7.40 -18.60
CA ARG A 433 -15.66 6.41 -17.53
C ARG A 433 -17.00 5.69 -17.70
N GLY A 434 -17.71 5.94 -18.79
CA GLY A 434 -19.03 5.39 -19.11
C GLY A 434 -20.18 6.04 -18.34
N GLY A 435 -19.93 7.16 -17.66
CA GLY A 435 -20.90 7.85 -16.83
C GLY A 435 -21.22 9.26 -17.32
N THR A 436 -21.75 10.08 -16.41
CA THR A 436 -22.16 11.45 -16.71
C THR A 436 -22.00 12.33 -15.46
N LEU A 437 -21.60 13.58 -15.65
CA LEU A 437 -21.69 14.60 -14.62
C LEU A 437 -23.13 15.15 -14.58
N LEU A 438 -23.81 15.01 -13.44
CA LEU A 438 -25.19 15.46 -13.26
C LEU A 438 -25.28 16.94 -12.85
N SER A 439 -24.25 17.47 -12.19
CA SER A 439 -24.15 18.91 -11.92
C SER A 439 -24.08 19.72 -13.22
N THR A 440 -24.89 20.77 -13.32
CA THR A 440 -24.96 21.64 -14.52
C THR A 440 -23.87 22.71 -14.53
N GLU A 441 -23.47 23.17 -13.35
CA GLU A 441 -22.49 24.24 -13.13
C GLU A 441 -21.36 23.72 -12.23
N TRP A 442 -20.17 24.28 -12.42
CA TRP A 442 -18.98 24.02 -11.62
C TRP A 442 -18.19 25.34 -11.50
N SER A 443 -17.77 25.70 -10.29
CA SER A 443 -17.07 26.96 -10.01
C SER A 443 -15.61 26.99 -10.48
N GLY A 444 -15.05 25.83 -10.82
CA GLY A 444 -13.62 25.65 -11.04
C GLY A 444 -12.87 25.14 -9.80
N ASP A 445 -13.51 25.10 -8.63
CA ASP A 445 -12.92 24.52 -7.43
C ASP A 445 -12.94 22.99 -7.50
N LEU A 446 -11.76 22.37 -7.55
CA LEU A 446 -11.63 20.90 -7.55
C LEU A 446 -12.11 20.24 -6.25
N TYR A 447 -12.37 21.03 -5.20
CA TYR A 447 -12.81 20.55 -3.89
C TYR A 447 -14.27 20.87 -3.56
N GLU A 448 -15.04 21.42 -4.49
CA GLU A 448 -16.49 21.54 -4.34
C GLU A 448 -17.19 20.20 -4.63
N THR A 449 -18.28 19.92 -3.92
CA THR A 449 -19.04 18.69 -4.11
C THR A 449 -19.89 18.77 -5.37
N LEU A 450 -19.68 17.83 -6.30
CA LEU A 450 -20.52 17.66 -7.49
C LEU A 450 -21.23 16.31 -7.47
N HIS A 451 -22.28 16.21 -8.29
CA HIS A 451 -23.10 15.02 -8.42
C HIS A 451 -22.80 14.28 -9.72
N TRP A 452 -22.56 12.97 -9.63
CA TRP A 452 -22.07 12.13 -10.73
C TRP A 452 -22.95 10.90 -10.89
N LYS A 453 -22.94 10.30 -12.08
CA LYS A 453 -23.58 9.02 -12.38
C LYS A 453 -22.63 8.08 -13.09
N CYS A 454 -22.52 6.82 -12.67
CA CYS A 454 -21.69 5.83 -13.36
C CYS A 454 -22.47 5.05 -14.44
N ALA A 455 -21.76 4.24 -15.21
CA ALA A 455 -22.33 3.39 -16.28
C ALA A 455 -23.37 2.36 -15.82
N PHE A 456 -23.44 2.10 -14.52
CA PHE A 456 -24.40 1.17 -13.90
C PHE A 456 -25.60 1.90 -13.27
N GLY A 457 -25.67 3.22 -13.41
CA GLY A 457 -26.78 4.02 -12.92
C GLY A 457 -26.65 4.51 -11.47
N HIS A 458 -25.59 4.14 -10.76
CA HIS A 458 -25.31 4.65 -9.41
C HIS A 458 -25.04 6.15 -9.45
N GLU A 459 -25.77 6.90 -8.61
CA GLU A 459 -25.63 8.34 -8.45
C GLU A 459 -24.89 8.63 -7.13
N PHE A 460 -23.87 9.48 -7.19
CA PHE A 460 -23.00 9.72 -6.04
C PHE A 460 -22.42 11.12 -6.02
N ASP A 461 -22.19 11.62 -4.81
CA ASP A 461 -21.47 12.86 -4.56
C ASP A 461 -19.96 12.59 -4.46
N ALA A 462 -19.19 13.45 -5.12
CA ALA A 462 -17.74 13.46 -5.01
C ALA A 462 -17.18 14.80 -5.47
N LYS A 463 -16.02 15.16 -4.91
CA LYS A 463 -15.23 16.28 -5.40
C LYS A 463 -14.57 15.93 -6.75
N PRO A 464 -14.46 16.88 -7.70
CA PRO A 464 -13.73 16.68 -8.95
C PRO A 464 -12.32 16.11 -8.74
N TYR A 465 -11.60 16.58 -7.72
CA TYR A 465 -10.27 16.07 -7.38
C TYR A 465 -10.27 14.55 -7.19
N THR A 466 -11.15 14.04 -6.33
CA THR A 466 -11.29 12.60 -6.04
C THR A 466 -11.52 11.77 -7.30
N VAL A 467 -12.34 12.31 -8.20
CA VAL A 467 -12.81 11.62 -9.41
C VAL A 467 -11.76 11.63 -10.54
N ILE A 468 -11.25 12.80 -10.93
CA ILE A 468 -10.40 12.94 -12.13
C ILE A 468 -8.91 13.05 -11.82
N LYS A 469 -8.53 13.49 -10.62
CA LYS A 469 -7.12 13.64 -10.20
C LYS A 469 -6.65 12.48 -9.36
N ALA A 470 -7.48 11.92 -8.47
CA ALA A 470 -7.12 10.76 -7.67
C ALA A 470 -7.51 9.41 -8.30
N GLY A 471 -8.37 9.41 -9.33
CA GLY A 471 -8.81 8.19 -10.04
C GLY A 471 -9.88 7.37 -9.29
N ILE A 472 -10.46 7.91 -8.21
CA ILE A 472 -11.49 7.23 -7.41
C ILE A 472 -12.88 7.60 -7.96
N TRP A 473 -13.44 6.69 -8.76
CA TRP A 473 -14.70 6.91 -9.46
C TRP A 473 -15.95 6.65 -8.59
N CYS A 474 -16.65 5.53 -8.84
CA CYS A 474 -17.93 5.21 -8.22
C CYS A 474 -17.72 4.34 -6.96
N PRO A 475 -18.22 4.76 -5.78
CA PRO A 475 -18.04 4.02 -4.54
C PRO A 475 -18.81 2.70 -4.51
N GLU A 476 -19.87 2.56 -5.30
CA GLU A 476 -20.67 1.33 -5.41
C GLU A 476 -20.08 0.32 -6.39
N CYS A 477 -19.40 0.79 -7.44
CA CYS A 477 -18.64 -0.10 -8.34
C CYS A 477 -17.30 -0.53 -7.74
N LEU A 478 -16.83 0.14 -6.68
CA LEU A 478 -15.60 -0.24 -5.98
C LEU A 478 -15.83 -1.57 -5.26
N ALA A 479 -15.00 -2.55 -5.60
CA ALA A 479 -15.06 -3.88 -5.02
C ALA A 479 -14.90 -3.89 -3.49
N PRO A 480 -15.36 -4.95 -2.81
CA PRO A 480 -16.24 -6.02 -3.31
C PRO A 480 -17.70 -5.56 -3.58
N PRO A 481 -18.47 -6.32 -4.39
CA PRO A 481 -18.06 -7.46 -5.20
C PRO A 481 -17.17 -7.04 -6.39
N TRP A 482 -16.41 -7.98 -6.97
CA TRP A 482 -15.63 -7.70 -8.19
C TRP A 482 -16.42 -8.10 -9.43
N ASN A 483 -16.74 -7.10 -10.26
CA ASN A 483 -17.43 -7.28 -11.54
C ASN A 483 -16.66 -6.56 -12.68
N TYR A 484 -15.34 -6.76 -12.71
CA TYR A 484 -14.43 -6.00 -13.55
C TYR A 484 -14.59 -6.26 -15.04
N ASP A 485 -15.00 -7.48 -15.42
CA ASP A 485 -15.31 -7.81 -16.82
C ASP A 485 -16.46 -6.94 -17.36
N GLU A 486 -17.53 -6.76 -16.58
CA GLU A 486 -18.65 -5.87 -16.96
C GLU A 486 -18.27 -4.39 -16.88
N ILE A 487 -17.45 -3.99 -15.89
CA ILE A 487 -16.98 -2.60 -15.77
C ILE A 487 -16.16 -2.22 -17.00
N ALA A 488 -15.20 -3.07 -17.41
CA ALA A 488 -14.34 -2.80 -18.57
C ALA A 488 -15.12 -2.66 -19.88
N LYS A 489 -16.25 -3.36 -20.04
CA LYS A 489 -17.12 -3.25 -21.23
C LYS A 489 -17.77 -1.87 -21.36
N LYS A 490 -18.00 -1.17 -20.24
CA LYS A 490 -18.74 0.10 -20.21
C LYS A 490 -17.87 1.32 -19.85
N ASN A 491 -16.70 1.09 -19.26
CA ASN A 491 -15.80 2.12 -18.76
C ASN A 491 -14.47 2.04 -19.50
N LYS A 492 -14.28 2.91 -20.51
CA LYS A 492 -13.06 2.92 -21.34
C LYS A 492 -11.82 3.26 -20.51
N PHE A 493 -11.96 4.15 -19.53
CA PHE A 493 -10.90 4.50 -18.59
C PHE A 493 -10.35 3.26 -17.86
N PHE A 494 -11.23 2.44 -17.26
CA PHE A 494 -10.86 1.19 -16.58
C PHE A 494 -10.39 0.09 -17.55
N ALA A 495 -10.98 0.02 -18.75
CA ALA A 495 -10.64 -0.97 -19.75
C ALA A 495 -9.15 -0.99 -20.15
N GLN A 496 -8.50 0.18 -20.12
CA GLN A 496 -7.08 0.33 -20.46
C GLN A 496 -6.15 -0.54 -19.60
N ILE A 497 -6.52 -0.81 -18.35
CA ILE A 497 -5.72 -1.60 -17.39
C ILE A 497 -6.28 -3.01 -17.14
N TRP A 498 -7.42 -3.32 -17.74
CA TRP A 498 -8.06 -4.63 -17.64
C TRP A 498 -7.71 -5.50 -18.84
N TYR A 499 -7.95 -5.00 -20.06
CA TYR A 499 -7.76 -5.77 -21.30
C TYR A 499 -6.31 -6.09 -21.68
N PRO A 500 -5.26 -5.46 -21.13
CA PRO A 500 -3.90 -5.97 -21.30
C PRO A 500 -3.70 -7.35 -20.65
N ASN A 501 -4.41 -7.65 -19.56
CA ASN A 501 -4.21 -8.87 -18.77
C ASN A 501 -5.42 -9.84 -18.84
N HIS A 502 -6.54 -9.41 -19.45
CA HIS A 502 -7.80 -10.14 -19.50
C HIS A 502 -8.41 -10.14 -20.91
N SER A 503 -8.98 -11.27 -21.33
CA SER A 503 -9.72 -11.34 -22.59
C SER A 503 -11.03 -10.56 -22.49
N LYS A 504 -11.48 -9.95 -23.60
CA LYS A 504 -12.79 -9.30 -23.69
C LYS A 504 -13.97 -10.27 -23.56
N ASP A 505 -13.71 -11.56 -23.76
CA ASP A 505 -14.69 -12.64 -23.64
C ASP A 505 -14.81 -13.17 -22.19
N GLU A 506 -13.94 -12.73 -21.27
CA GLU A 506 -14.09 -13.05 -19.84
C GLU A 506 -15.41 -12.46 -19.28
N ASN A 507 -16.02 -13.20 -18.36
CA ASN A 507 -17.29 -12.83 -17.74
C ASN A 507 -17.39 -13.38 -16.30
N ASN A 508 -16.38 -13.10 -15.51
CA ASN A 508 -16.24 -13.50 -14.13
C ASN A 508 -16.92 -12.50 -13.20
N PHE A 509 -17.52 -13.03 -12.13
CA PHE A 509 -18.07 -12.26 -11.03
C PHE A 509 -17.63 -12.89 -9.72
N TYR A 510 -17.08 -12.08 -8.82
CA TYR A 510 -16.61 -12.52 -7.51
C TYR A 510 -17.44 -11.86 -6.41
N PRO A 511 -18.20 -12.61 -5.62
CA PRO A 511 -19.09 -12.06 -4.59
C PRO A 511 -18.28 -11.44 -3.42
N GLU A 512 -18.93 -10.62 -2.61
CA GLU A 512 -18.28 -9.96 -1.46
C GLU A 512 -17.70 -10.95 -0.43
N ASP A 513 -18.28 -12.14 -0.33
CA ASP A 513 -17.85 -13.18 0.59
C ASP A 513 -16.89 -14.21 -0.05
N CYS A 514 -16.29 -13.89 -1.20
CA CYS A 514 -15.35 -14.77 -1.89
C CYS A 514 -14.13 -15.14 -1.03
N TYR A 515 -13.77 -14.32 -0.03
CA TYR A 515 -12.67 -14.55 0.91
C TYR A 515 -12.90 -15.68 1.93
N LYS A 516 -14.12 -16.22 2.03
CA LYS A 516 -14.47 -17.26 3.02
C LYS A 516 -13.66 -18.55 2.87
N ASP A 517 -13.03 -18.77 1.72
CA ASP A 517 -12.11 -19.88 1.49
C ASP A 517 -10.85 -19.80 2.37
N ILE A 518 -10.48 -18.60 2.85
CA ILE A 518 -9.29 -18.35 3.67
C ILE A 518 -9.60 -17.63 4.99
N GLU A 519 -10.87 -17.39 5.31
CA GLU A 519 -11.28 -16.64 6.52
C GLU A 519 -10.77 -17.33 7.79
N GLY A 520 -10.13 -16.57 8.66
CA GLY A 520 -9.68 -17.06 9.97
C GLY A 520 -8.46 -17.99 9.93
N LEU A 521 -7.83 -18.20 8.76
CA LEU A 521 -6.50 -18.83 8.73
C LEU A 521 -5.54 -18.01 9.58
N SER A 522 -4.79 -18.68 10.45
CA SER A 522 -3.70 -18.04 11.19
C SER A 522 -2.45 -17.95 10.33
N ASP A 523 -1.61 -16.99 10.64
CA ASP A 523 -0.24 -16.89 10.13
C ASP A 523 0.54 -18.20 10.39
#